data_AF-A0A953X6F3-F1
#
_entry.id   AF-A0A953X6F3-F1
#
_cell.length_a   1.000
_cell.length_b   1.000
_cell.length_c   1.000
_cell.angle_alpha   90.00
_cell.angle_beta   90.00
_cell.angle_gamma   90.00
#
_symmetry.space_group_name_H-M   'P 1'
#
loop_
_entity.id
_entity.type
_entity.pdbx_description
1 polymer ?
#
loop_
_entity_poly.entity_id
_entity_poly.type
_entity_poly.pdbx_seq_one_letter_code
_entity_poly.pdbx_strand_id
1 'polypeptide(L)'
;RTVMAVFWLGVFTLINLTSILWLGALTINTVTGLNITLGLVALASFAAVYSLYGGLKAVALTDIIQVVMLILGGLLICYIALDAVSGGNGPIAGFQTMLKVAPQKFDMVLSKNNYFHNDLPGLSVIL
;
A
#
# COMPACT_ATOMS: atom_id res chain seq x y z
N ARG A 1 -26.34 18.21 1.13
CA ARG A 1 -25.00 18.78 0.86
C ARG A 1 -24.10 18.75 2.10
N THR A 2 -24.52 19.34 3.23
CA THR A 2 -23.71 19.41 4.47
C THR A 2 -23.41 18.05 5.09
N VAL A 3 -24.37 17.13 5.14
CA VAL A 3 -24.18 15.77 5.65
C VAL A 3 -23.08 15.03 4.88
N MET A 4 -23.12 15.08 3.54
CA MET A 4 -22.09 14.47 2.69
C MET A 4 -20.71 15.11 2.90
N ALA A 5 -20.63 16.42 3.07
CA ALA A 5 -19.36 17.10 3.31
C ALA A 5 -18.73 16.71 4.65
N VAL A 6 -19.53 16.65 5.73
CA VAL A 6 -19.07 16.22 7.05
C VAL A 6 -18.64 14.76 7.02
N PHE A 7 -19.41 13.89 6.36
CA PHE A 7 -19.06 12.48 6.18
C PHE A 7 -17.71 12.32 5.48
N TRP A 8 -17.51 12.97 4.33
CA TRP A 8 -16.26 12.89 3.59
C TRP A 8 -15.08 13.48 4.36
N LEU A 9 -15.27 14.61 5.06
CA LEU A 9 -14.23 15.19 5.90
C LEU A 9 -13.79 14.22 7.00
N GLY A 10 -14.76 13.54 7.64
CA GLY A 10 -14.48 12.50 8.62
C GLY A 10 -13.70 11.32 8.04
N VAL A 11 -14.15 10.76 6.90
CA VAL A 11 -13.47 9.65 6.22
C VAL A 11 -12.04 10.03 5.80
N PHE A 12 -11.85 11.20 5.20
CA PHE A 12 -10.51 11.66 4.79
C PHE A 12 -9.58 11.88 5.98
N THR A 13 -10.06 12.51 7.04
CA THR A 13 -9.21 12.87 8.19
C THR A 13 -8.92 11.66 9.09
N LEU A 14 -9.94 10.85 9.39
CA LEU A 14 -9.81 9.77 10.38
C LEU A 14 -9.32 8.47 9.76
N ILE A 15 -9.71 8.17 8.52
CA ILE A 15 -9.38 6.89 7.88
C ILE A 15 -8.18 7.07 6.94
N ASN A 16 -8.31 7.92 5.92
CA ASN A 16 -7.28 8.04 4.88
C ASN A 16 -5.98 8.63 5.43
N LEU A 17 -6.03 9.81 6.06
CA LEU A 17 -4.84 10.48 6.57
C LEU A 17 -4.13 9.64 7.65
N THR A 18 -4.89 9.08 8.59
CA THR A 18 -4.34 8.18 9.62
C THR A 18 -3.66 6.95 9.01
N SER A 19 -4.29 6.31 8.02
CA SER A 19 -3.71 5.12 7.36
C SER A 19 -2.41 5.46 6.63
N ILE A 20 -2.37 6.58 5.91
CA ILE A 20 -1.17 7.01 5.18
C ILE A 20 -0.03 7.34 6.15
N LEU A 21 -0.30 8.10 7.21
CA LEU A 21 0.71 8.45 8.21
C LEU A 21 1.24 7.21 8.93
N TRP A 22 0.36 6.28 9.29
CA TRP A 22 0.74 5.03 9.95
C TRP A 22 1.60 4.14 9.05
N LEU A 23 1.16 3.89 7.81
CA LEU A 23 1.91 3.07 6.85
C LEU A 23 3.27 3.70 6.49
N GLY A 24 3.31 5.03 6.37
CA GLY A 24 4.57 5.76 6.19
C GLY A 24 5.51 5.60 7.39
N ALA A 25 5.00 5.78 8.62
CA ALA A 25 5.80 5.63 9.83
C ALA A 25 6.31 4.19 10.02
N LEU A 26 5.48 3.19 9.68
CA LEU A 26 5.87 1.78 9.68
C LEU A 26 7.01 1.51 8.68
N THR A 27 6.95 2.12 7.50
CA THR A 27 8.01 2.02 6.49
C THR A 27 9.32 2.60 7.02
N ILE A 28 9.27 3.79 7.63
CA ILE A 28 10.45 4.41 8.27
C ILE A 28 11.00 3.50 9.37
N ASN A 29 10.15 2.98 10.25
CA ASN A 29 10.57 2.06 11.31
C ASN A 29 11.24 0.80 10.73
N THR A 30 10.69 0.22 9.67
CA THR A 30 11.22 -1.00 9.04
C THR A 30 12.59 -0.77 8.39
N VAL A 31 12.81 0.40 7.77
CA VAL A 31 14.05 0.72 7.06
C VAL A 31 15.14 1.27 7.99
N THR A 32 14.77 2.08 8.98
CA THR A 32 15.73 2.82 9.83
C THR A 32 15.82 2.31 11.26
N GLY A 33 14.86 1.49 11.71
CA GLY A 33 14.75 1.05 13.11
C GLY A 33 14.19 2.12 14.06
N LEU A 34 13.87 3.32 13.58
CA LEU A 34 13.36 4.42 14.42
C LEU A 34 11.98 4.09 15.00
N ASN A 35 11.69 4.58 16.20
CA ASN A 35 10.39 4.41 16.84
C ASN A 35 9.25 4.95 15.95
N ILE A 36 8.14 4.18 15.85
CA ILE A 36 6.99 4.52 15.00
C ILE A 36 6.39 5.88 15.36
N THR A 37 6.28 6.23 16.65
CA THR A 37 5.76 7.52 17.10
C THR A 37 6.62 8.67 16.59
N LEU A 38 7.95 8.51 16.62
CA LEU A 38 8.88 9.52 16.08
C LEU A 38 8.73 9.63 14.56
N GLY A 39 8.61 8.51 13.85
CA GLY A 39 8.34 8.49 12.41
C GLY A 39 7.03 9.20 12.05
N LEU A 40 5.97 8.99 12.85
CA LEU A 40 4.67 9.63 12.66
C LEU A 40 4.74 11.15 12.86
N VAL A 41 5.37 11.61 13.96
CA VAL A 41 5.53 13.05 14.24
C VAL A 41 6.37 13.72 13.15
N ALA A 42 7.45 13.07 12.71
CA ALA A 42 8.30 13.60 11.64
C ALA A 42 7.53 13.72 10.31
N LEU A 43 6.81 12.67 9.90
CA LEU A 43 5.99 12.67 8.69
C LEU A 43 4.87 13.72 8.73
N ALA A 44 4.12 13.79 9.84
CA ALA A 44 3.05 14.76 10.01
C ALA A 44 3.59 16.20 9.98
N SER A 45 4.72 16.46 10.63
CA SER A 45 5.38 17.76 10.62
C SER A 45 5.84 18.15 9.21
N PHE A 46 6.48 17.21 8.50
CA PHE A 46 6.94 17.45 7.13
C PHE A 46 5.77 17.72 6.18
N ALA A 47 4.70 16.92 6.25
CA ALA A 47 3.50 17.11 5.45
C ALA A 47 2.82 18.46 5.73
N ALA A 48 2.72 18.86 7.00
CA ALA A 48 2.14 20.15 7.39
C ALA A 48 2.99 21.32 6.86
N VAL A 49 4.30 21.29 7.06
CA VAL A 49 5.22 22.32 6.54
C VAL A 49 5.10 22.40 5.02
N TYR A 50 5.20 21.29 4.30
CA TYR A 50 5.12 21.29 2.85
C TYR A 50 3.76 21.81 2.33
N SER A 51 2.66 21.42 2.99
CA SER A 51 1.32 21.90 2.63
C SER A 51 1.13 23.40 2.86
N LEU A 52 1.78 23.98 3.87
CA LEU A 52 1.67 25.41 4.19
C LEU A 52 2.52 26.28 3.24
N TYR A 53 3.70 25.82 2.84
CA TYR A 53 4.65 26.62 2.04
C TYR A 53 4.59 26.37 0.53
N GLY A 54 4.22 25.16 0.07
CA GLY A 54 4.43 24.76 -1.33
C GLY A 54 3.37 25.21 -2.33
N GLY A 55 2.12 25.42 -1.89
CA GLY A 55 0.98 25.64 -2.79
C GLY A 55 0.68 24.46 -3.74
N LEU A 56 -0.51 24.43 -4.36
CA LEU A 56 -0.97 23.28 -5.19
C LEU A 56 -0.06 22.97 -6.39
N LYS A 57 0.64 23.96 -6.95
CA LYS A 57 1.43 23.82 -8.18
C LYS A 57 2.74 23.05 -7.96
N ALA A 58 3.44 23.29 -6.84
CA ALA A 58 4.68 22.60 -6.54
C ALA A 58 4.44 21.11 -6.28
N VAL A 59 3.33 20.80 -5.57
CA VAL A 59 2.88 19.44 -5.29
C VAL A 59 2.63 18.66 -6.58
N ALA A 60 1.91 19.27 -7.53
CA ALA A 60 1.57 18.61 -8.80
C ALA A 60 2.81 18.27 -9.65
N LEU A 61 3.86 19.11 -9.60
CA LEU A 61 5.12 18.83 -10.31
C LEU A 61 5.86 17.65 -9.67
N THR A 62 5.92 17.61 -8.33
CA THR A 62 6.57 16.50 -7.61
C THR A 62 5.82 15.17 -7.76
N ASP A 63 4.50 15.21 -7.95
CA ASP A 63 3.65 14.03 -8.11
C ASP A 63 4.02 13.19 -9.34
N ILE A 64 4.30 13.85 -10.47
CA ILE A 64 4.69 13.16 -11.71
C ILE A 64 5.97 12.34 -11.51
N ILE A 65 6.99 12.93 -10.89
CA ILE A 65 8.26 12.27 -10.65
C ILE A 65 8.07 11.13 -9.64
N GLN A 66 7.25 11.33 -8.61
CA GLN A 66 6.93 10.32 -7.60
C GLN A 66 6.27 9.09 -8.22
N VAL A 67 5.28 9.26 -9.10
CA VAL A 67 4.60 8.13 -9.75
C VAL A 67 5.58 7.28 -10.54
N VAL A 68 6.48 7.90 -11.31
CA VAL A 68 7.49 7.16 -12.09
C VAL A 68 8.42 6.37 -11.17
N MET A 69 8.90 6.99 -10.08
CA MET A 69 9.75 6.31 -9.10
C MET A 69 9.03 5.14 -8.41
N LEU A 70 7.74 5.29 -8.08
CA LEU A 70 6.95 4.21 -7.45
C LEU A 70 6.73 3.02 -8.39
N ILE A 71 6.46 3.28 -9.67
CA ILE A 71 6.29 2.21 -10.67
C ILE A 71 7.61 1.44 -10.83
N LEU A 72 8.72 2.15 -11.03
CA LEU A 72 10.03 1.53 -11.21
C LEU A 72 10.48 0.77 -9.94
N GLY A 73 10.31 1.37 -8.76
CA GLY A 73 10.64 0.73 -7.48
C GLY A 73 9.79 -0.52 -7.22
N GLY A 74 8.48 -0.46 -7.48
CA GLY A 74 7.58 -1.60 -7.33
C GLY A 74 7.94 -2.76 -8.26
N LEU A 75 8.23 -2.48 -9.53
CA LEU A 75 8.67 -3.49 -10.50
C LEU A 75 10.02 -4.09 -10.14
N LEU A 76 10.97 -3.26 -9.68
CA LEU A 76 12.29 -3.72 -9.23
C LEU A 76 12.17 -4.66 -8.03
N ILE A 77 11.40 -4.28 -7.01
CA ILE A 77 11.18 -5.12 -5.83
C ILE A 77 10.49 -6.43 -6.23
N CYS A 78 9.49 -6.39 -7.12
CA CYS A 78 8.83 -7.59 -7.63
C CYS A 78 9.82 -8.54 -8.33
N TYR A 79 10.69 -7.99 -9.18
CA TYR A 79 11.73 -8.77 -9.87
C TYR A 79 12.66 -9.46 -8.86
N ILE A 80 13.22 -8.70 -7.92
CA ILE A 80 14.16 -9.21 -6.92
C ILE A 80 13.48 -10.25 -6.02
N ALA A 81 12.24 -10.01 -5.60
CA ALA A 81 11.48 -10.94 -4.77
C ALA A 81 11.22 -12.26 -5.49
N LEU A 82 10.82 -12.22 -6.77
CA LEU A 82 10.59 -13.44 -7.55
C LEU A 82 11.88 -14.21 -7.81
N ASP A 83 12.98 -13.52 -8.12
CA ASP A 83 14.28 -14.17 -8.28
C ASP A 83 14.79 -14.80 -6.98
N ALA A 84 14.59 -14.13 -5.84
CA ALA A 84 14.90 -14.68 -4.52
C ALA A 84 14.07 -15.94 -4.20
N VAL A 85 12.78 -15.95 -4.56
CA VAL A 85 11.91 -17.14 -4.40
C VAL A 85 12.39 -18.32 -5.24
N SER A 86 12.99 -18.07 -6.40
CA SER A 86 13.53 -19.11 -7.28
C SER A 86 14.94 -19.58 -6.90
N GLY A 87 15.59 -18.92 -5.94
CA GLY A 87 16.99 -19.15 -5.59
C GLY A 87 17.98 -18.65 -6.66
N GLY A 88 17.63 -17.62 -7.43
CA GLY A 88 18.48 -17.04 -8.48
C GLY A 88 18.31 -17.68 -9.86
N ASN A 89 17.26 -18.46 -10.08
CA ASN A 89 16.92 -19.07 -11.38
C ASN A 89 16.08 -18.15 -12.28
N GLY A 90 15.99 -16.86 -11.94
CA GLY A 90 15.20 -15.87 -12.63
C GLY A 90 13.78 -15.70 -12.05
N PRO A 91 13.13 -14.57 -12.38
CA PRO A 91 11.82 -14.22 -11.85
C PRO A 91 10.69 -15.12 -12.38
N ILE A 92 10.83 -15.67 -13.60
CA ILE A 92 9.83 -16.57 -14.20
C ILE A 92 9.77 -17.89 -13.42
N ALA A 93 10.93 -18.45 -13.08
CA ALA A 93 11.01 -19.63 -12.24
C ALA A 93 10.46 -19.36 -10.82
N GLY A 94 10.68 -18.15 -10.31
CA GLY A 94 10.12 -17.68 -9.04
C GLY A 94 8.61 -17.66 -9.04
N PHE A 95 8.02 -17.13 -10.11
CA PHE A 95 6.58 -17.11 -10.30
C PHE A 95 5.98 -18.52 -10.37
N GLN A 96 6.60 -19.42 -11.13
CA GLN A 96 6.17 -20.83 -11.19
C GLN A 96 6.28 -21.53 -9.83
N THR A 97 7.30 -21.20 -9.04
CA THR A 97 7.49 -21.73 -7.68
C THR A 97 6.40 -21.20 -6.75
N MET A 98 6.07 -19.91 -6.83
CA MET A 98 5.00 -19.28 -6.05
C MET A 98 3.64 -19.92 -6.34
N LEU A 99 3.33 -20.23 -7.61
CA LEU A 99 2.11 -20.95 -7.99
C LEU A 99 2.00 -22.35 -7.35
N LYS A 100 3.14 -23.01 -7.11
CA LYS A 100 3.17 -24.35 -6.50
C LYS A 100 3.10 -24.29 -4.97
N VAL A 101 3.79 -23.32 -4.36
CA VAL A 101 3.95 -23.21 -2.90
C VAL A 101 2.78 -22.48 -2.24
N ALA A 102 2.19 -21.51 -2.93
CA ALA A 102 1.08 -20.71 -2.43
C ALA A 102 -0.05 -20.55 -3.46
N PRO A 103 -0.60 -21.65 -4.02
CA PRO A 103 -1.69 -21.59 -5.00
C PRO A 103 -2.90 -20.80 -4.48
N GLN A 104 -3.18 -20.87 -3.18
CA GLN A 104 -4.27 -20.16 -2.51
C GLN A 104 -4.19 -18.63 -2.61
N LYS A 105 -3.03 -18.05 -2.92
CA LYS A 105 -2.90 -16.59 -3.14
C LYS A 105 -3.35 -16.16 -4.55
N PHE A 106 -3.59 -17.13 -5.43
CA PHE A 106 -4.07 -16.92 -6.80
C PHE A 106 -5.54 -17.35 -6.99
N ASP A 107 -6.19 -17.84 -5.93
CA ASP A 107 -7.60 -18.16 -5.94
C ASP A 107 -8.43 -16.87 -5.99
N MET A 108 -9.02 -16.56 -7.14
CA MET A 108 -9.89 -15.39 -7.32
C MET A 108 -11.29 -15.59 -6.71
N VAL A 109 -11.68 -16.86 -6.44
CA VAL A 109 -12.94 -17.23 -5.81
C VAL A 109 -12.64 -18.22 -4.69
N LEU A 110 -12.88 -17.82 -3.44
CA LEU A 110 -12.71 -18.73 -2.30
C LEU A 110 -13.79 -19.80 -2.35
N SER A 111 -13.42 -21.07 -2.18
CA SER A 111 -14.39 -22.17 -2.07
C SER A 111 -15.28 -22.02 -0.82
N LYS A 112 -16.51 -22.53 -0.88
CA LYS A 112 -17.51 -22.48 0.22
C LYS A 112 -17.03 -23.09 1.55
N ASN A 113 -15.94 -23.85 1.52
CA ASN A 113 -15.38 -24.53 2.68
C ASN A 113 -14.22 -23.75 3.35
N ASN A 114 -13.95 -22.52 2.92
CA ASN A 114 -12.87 -21.68 3.47
C ASN A 114 -13.40 -20.80 4.61
N TYR A 115 -12.65 -20.64 5.70
CA TYR A 115 -13.07 -19.90 6.89
C TYR A 115 -13.43 -18.43 6.58
N PHE A 116 -12.77 -17.83 5.59
CA PHE A 116 -13.00 -16.45 5.14
C PHE A 116 -14.06 -16.31 4.03
N HIS A 117 -14.77 -17.39 3.68
CA HIS A 117 -15.78 -17.34 2.63
C HIS A 117 -16.94 -16.40 2.98
N ASN A 118 -17.27 -16.27 4.27
CA ASN A 118 -18.32 -15.38 4.76
C ASN A 118 -17.90 -13.90 4.83
N ASP A 119 -16.59 -13.60 4.72
CA ASP A 119 -16.04 -12.25 4.80
C ASP A 119 -15.79 -11.62 3.42
N LEU A 120 -16.20 -12.30 2.34
CA LEU A 120 -16.04 -11.81 0.98
C LEU A 120 -16.99 -10.63 0.70
N PRO A 121 -16.49 -9.42 0.40
CA PRO A 121 -17.34 -8.30 0.06
C PRO A 121 -17.91 -8.46 -1.36
N GLY A 122 -19.22 -8.29 -1.50
CA GLY A 122 -19.91 -8.17 -2.80
C GLY A 122 -20.15 -9.50 -3.52
N LEU A 123 -19.81 -9.57 -4.80
CA LEU A 123 -20.26 -10.58 -5.79
C LEU A 123 -19.99 -12.06 -5.45
N SER A 124 -19.13 -12.36 -4.47
CA SER A 124 -18.82 -13.73 -4.07
C SER A 124 -19.93 -14.43 -3.27
N VAL A 125 -20.99 -13.71 -2.88
CA VAL A 125 -22.17 -14.25 -2.20
C VAL A 125 -23.22 -14.79 -3.20
N ILE A 126 -23.15 -14.39 -4.48
CA ILE A 126 -24.21 -14.65 -5.48
C ILE A 126 -23.91 -15.87 -6.37
N LEU A 127 -22.66 -16.36 -6.40
CA LEU A 127 -22.23 -17.57 -7.12
C LEU A 127 -22.00 -18.73 -6.12
#